data_AF-A0A0L0W6E8-F1
#
_entry.id   AF-A0A0L0W6E8-F1
#
_cell.length_a   1.000
_cell.length_b   1.000
_cell.length_c   1.000
_cell.angle_alpha   90.00
_cell.angle_beta   90.00
_cell.angle_gamma   90.00
#
_symmetry.space_group_name_H-M   'P 1'
#
loop_
_entity.id
_entity.type
_entity.pdbx_description
1 polymer ?
#
loop_
_entity_poly.entity_id
_entity_poly.type
_entity_poly.pdbx_seq_one_letter_code
_entity_poly.pdbx_strand_id
1 'polypeptide(L)'
;MLSGLVFRSILSIIAGYFLAKKSLAPIKESIKQQKQFVSDASHELRTPLSIIQSRVELLLKHPYKKIEEKVDSISVVLNECRGMAKLLNDMLILAKSDSNKLAIEKGEFSLKKLLTEIVDSYSEIVKQVIGKYNKII
;
A
#
# COMPACT_ATOMS: atom_id res chain seq x y z
N MET A 1 33.52 8.20 -52.30
CA MET A 1 33.38 7.03 -51.40
C MET A 1 33.54 7.40 -49.92
N LEU A 2 34.59 8.18 -49.56
CA LEU A 2 34.86 8.61 -48.17
C LEU A 2 33.79 9.53 -47.55
N SER A 3 33.21 10.44 -48.34
CA SER A 3 32.15 11.38 -47.88
C SER A 3 30.86 10.67 -47.42
N GLY A 4 30.45 9.62 -48.12
CA GLY A 4 29.29 8.81 -47.75
C GLY A 4 29.51 7.98 -46.47
N LEU A 5 30.77 7.58 -46.21
CA LEU A 5 31.13 6.88 -44.97
C LEU A 5 31.01 7.81 -43.76
N VAL A 6 31.54 9.02 -43.86
CA VAL A 6 31.46 10.03 -42.79
C VAL A 6 30.01 10.42 -42.50
N PHE A 7 29.20 10.63 -43.54
CA PHE A 7 27.77 10.93 -43.38
C PHE A 7 27.02 9.80 -42.64
N ARG A 8 27.29 8.54 -43.00
CA ARG A 8 26.71 7.37 -42.33
C ARG A 8 27.16 7.26 -40.88
N SER A 9 28.43 7.51 -40.58
CA SER A 9 28.95 7.50 -39.22
C SER A 9 28.29 8.58 -38.36
N ILE A 10 28.13 9.80 -38.88
CA ILE A 10 27.46 10.89 -38.18
C ILE A 10 25.98 10.53 -37.91
N LEU A 11 25.28 10.03 -38.93
CA LEU A 11 23.88 9.61 -38.78
C LEU A 11 23.74 8.50 -37.75
N SER A 12 24.66 7.53 -37.73
CA SER A 12 24.70 6.44 -36.75
C SER A 12 24.92 6.95 -35.33
N ILE A 13 25.79 7.95 -35.12
CA ILE A 13 26.04 8.55 -33.80
C ILE A 13 24.80 9.29 -33.31
N ILE A 14 24.16 10.08 -34.17
CA ILE A 14 22.93 10.84 -33.83
C ILE A 14 21.79 9.87 -33.47
N ALA A 15 21.58 8.84 -34.28
CA ALA A 15 20.58 7.81 -34.02
C ALA A 15 20.87 7.06 -32.71
N GLY A 16 22.13 6.69 -32.47
CA GLY A 16 22.57 6.04 -31.23
C GLY A 16 22.31 6.90 -29.99
N TYR A 17 22.64 8.19 -30.05
CA TYR A 17 22.34 9.14 -28.97
C TYR A 17 20.83 9.25 -28.69
N PHE A 18 20.01 9.36 -29.75
CA PHE A 18 18.56 9.47 -29.61
C PHE A 18 17.94 8.19 -29.01
N LEU A 19 18.37 7.02 -29.46
CA LEU A 19 17.91 5.73 -28.94
C LEU A 19 18.34 5.50 -27.49
N ALA A 20 19.57 5.87 -27.13
CA ALA A 20 20.05 5.80 -25.75
C ALA A 20 19.21 6.69 -24.83
N LYS A 21 18.96 7.94 -25.23
CA LYS A 21 18.13 8.88 -24.46
C LYS A 21 16.69 8.36 -24.29
N LYS A 22 16.08 7.85 -25.36
CA LYS A 22 14.71 7.30 -25.32
C LYS A 22 14.62 6.04 -24.44
N SER A 23 15.63 5.17 -24.47
CA SER A 23 15.67 3.95 -23.65
C SER A 23 15.91 4.23 -22.17
N LEU A 24 16.64 5.29 -21.83
CA LEU A 24 16.90 5.70 -20.45
C LEU A 24 15.75 6.48 -19.81
N ALA A 25 14.92 7.16 -20.60
CA ALA A 25 13.78 7.92 -20.12
C ALA A 25 12.81 7.10 -19.23
N PRO A 26 12.31 5.92 -19.64
CA PRO A 26 11.42 5.13 -18.80
C PRO A 26 12.10 4.65 -17.52
N ILE A 27 13.38 4.25 -17.58
CA ILE A 27 14.14 3.81 -16.41
C ILE A 27 14.24 4.93 -15.36
N LYS A 28 14.55 6.15 -15.81
CA LYS A 28 14.64 7.32 -14.93
C LYS A 28 13.29 7.64 -14.29
N GLU A 29 12.21 7.53 -15.06
CA GLU A 29 10.85 7.75 -14.57
C GLU A 29 10.45 6.69 -13.54
N SER A 30 10.70 5.40 -13.80
CA SER A 30 10.47 4.31 -12.84
C SER A 30 11.24 4.50 -11.53
N ILE A 31 12.52 4.89 -11.60
CA ILE A 31 13.32 5.18 -10.39
C ILE A 31 12.73 6.35 -9.61
N LYS A 32 12.26 7.40 -10.30
CA LYS A 32 11.61 8.55 -9.66
C LYS A 32 10.33 8.13 -8.96
N GLN A 33 9.48 7.33 -9.60
CA GLN A 33 8.24 6.80 -9.02
C GLN A 33 8.52 5.92 -7.81
N GLN A 34 9.54 5.06 -7.88
CA GLN A 34 9.93 4.21 -6.75
C GLN A 34 10.37 5.05 -5.53
N LYS A 35 11.17 6.11 -5.76
CA LYS A 35 11.58 7.03 -4.69
C LYS A 35 10.38 7.75 -4.08
N GLN A 36 9.46 8.23 -4.92
CA GLN A 36 8.24 8.89 -4.46
C GLN A 36 7.39 7.94 -3.60
N PHE A 37 7.17 6.71 -4.07
CA PHE A 37 6.43 5.68 -3.35
C PHE A 37 7.02 5.38 -1.97
N VAL A 38 8.34 5.20 -1.88
CA VAL A 38 9.01 4.98 -0.58
C VAL A 38 8.87 6.20 0.34
N SER A 39 8.97 7.40 -0.21
CA SER A 39 8.77 8.64 0.54
C SER A 39 7.35 8.72 1.11
N ASP A 40 6.34 8.50 0.27
CA ASP A 40 4.93 8.57 0.63
C ASP A 40 4.60 7.51 1.69
N ALA A 41 5.03 6.27 1.50
CA ALA A 41 4.87 5.22 2.50
C ALA A 41 5.52 5.57 3.84
N SER A 42 6.71 6.19 3.82
CA SER A 42 7.40 6.62 5.04
C SER A 42 6.62 7.74 5.76
N HIS A 43 5.97 8.64 5.03
CA HIS A 43 5.12 9.68 5.61
C HIS A 43 3.85 9.09 6.22
N GLU A 44 3.18 8.20 5.48
CA GLU A 44 1.96 7.52 5.94
C GLU A 44 2.21 6.63 7.17
N LEU A 45 3.41 6.02 7.30
CA LEU A 45 3.79 5.24 8.49
C LEU A 45 4.20 6.11 9.68
N ARG A 46 4.65 7.35 9.46
CA ARG A 46 5.11 8.24 10.54
C ARG A 46 3.97 8.62 11.48
N THR A 47 2.81 8.95 10.91
CA THR A 47 1.62 9.36 11.66
C THR A 47 1.15 8.30 12.67
N PRO A 48 0.83 7.04 12.28
CA PRO A 48 0.42 6.01 13.21
C PRO A 48 1.51 5.69 14.24
N LEU A 49 2.78 5.73 13.84
CA LEU A 49 3.90 5.52 14.76
C LEU A 49 3.98 6.60 15.84
N SER A 50 3.83 7.88 15.48
CA SER A 50 3.80 8.99 16.45
C SER A 50 2.61 8.88 17.40
N ILE A 51 1.44 8.45 16.90
CA ILE A 51 0.25 8.21 17.75
C ILE A 51 0.53 7.07 18.73
N ILE A 52 1.10 5.95 18.27
CA ILE A 52 1.46 4.82 19.13
C ILE A 52 2.43 5.27 20.23
N GLN A 53 3.50 5.99 19.86
CA GLN A 53 4.50 6.49 20.82
C GLN A 53 3.84 7.38 21.88
N SER A 54 3.05 8.37 21.47
CA SER A 54 2.37 9.27 22.40
C SER A 54 1.42 8.53 23.35
N ARG A 55 0.65 7.55 22.84
CA ARG A 55 -0.26 6.73 23.65
C ARG A 55 0.51 5.88 24.68
N VAL A 56 1.62 5.27 24.26
CA VAL A 56 2.46 4.47 25.16
C VAL A 56 3.11 5.34 26.23
N GLU A 57 3.61 6.52 25.88
CA GLU A 57 4.15 7.50 26.85
C GLU A 57 3.10 7.89 27.91
N LEU A 58 1.86 8.15 27.49
CA LEU A 58 0.75 8.45 28.41
C LEU A 58 0.43 7.27 29.34
N LEU A 59 0.47 6.03 28.83
CA LEU A 59 0.28 4.83 29.63
C LEU A 59 1.39 4.66 30.67
N LEU A 60 2.64 4.96 30.30
CA LEU A 60 3.80 4.88 31.19
C LEU A 60 3.82 5.99 32.24
N LYS A 61 3.28 7.19 31.95
CA LYS A 61 3.19 8.30 32.91
C LYS A 61 2.23 8.04 34.07
N HIS A 62 1.25 7.15 33.88
CA HIS A 62 0.25 6.81 34.89
C HIS A 62 0.18 5.28 35.14
N PRO A 63 1.26 4.68 35.67
CA PRO A 63 1.40 3.22 35.73
C PRO A 63 0.38 2.56 36.66
N TYR A 64 -0.08 3.26 37.71
CA TYR A 64 -1.00 2.72 38.71
C TYR A 64 -2.49 2.90 38.39
N LYS A 65 -2.85 3.49 37.24
CA LYS A 65 -4.26 3.57 36.82
C LYS A 65 -4.85 2.19 36.55
N LYS A 66 -6.15 2.04 36.79
CA LYS A 66 -6.88 0.80 36.54
C LYS A 66 -6.85 0.47 35.05
N ILE A 67 -6.98 -0.83 34.73
CA ILE A 67 -6.96 -1.29 33.34
C ILE A 67 -8.09 -0.66 32.52
N GLU A 68 -9.27 -0.49 33.12
CA GLU A 68 -10.45 0.14 32.51
C GLU A 68 -10.14 1.55 31.98
N GLU A 69 -9.34 2.33 32.70
CA GLU A 69 -8.92 3.68 32.30
C GLU A 69 -7.84 3.68 31.20
N LYS A 70 -7.23 2.53 30.93
CA LYS A 70 -6.16 2.34 29.93
C LYS A 70 -6.68 1.71 28.64
N VAL A 71 -7.87 1.10 28.66
CA VAL A 71 -8.46 0.38 27.52
C VAL A 71 -8.51 1.24 26.26
N ASP A 72 -8.87 2.52 26.37
CA ASP A 72 -8.94 3.42 25.21
C ASP A 72 -7.57 3.62 24.56
N SER A 73 -6.54 3.90 25.35
CA SER A 73 -5.19 4.09 24.82
C SER A 73 -4.63 2.81 24.21
N ILE A 74 -4.89 1.66 24.83
CA ILE A 74 -4.50 0.35 24.29
C ILE A 74 -5.25 0.07 22.98
N SER A 75 -6.54 0.39 22.91
CA SER A 75 -7.37 0.19 21.72
C SER A 75 -6.89 1.05 20.55
N VAL A 76 -6.51 2.31 20.82
CA VAL A 76 -5.91 3.18 19.80
C VAL A 76 -4.59 2.60 19.30
N VAL A 77 -3.68 2.20 20.18
CA VAL A 77 -2.41 1.56 19.78
C VAL A 77 -2.66 0.34 18.90
N LEU A 78 -3.61 -0.53 19.29
CA LEU A 78 -3.95 -1.72 18.51
C LEU A 78 -4.51 -1.37 17.12
N ASN A 79 -5.34 -0.33 17.02
CA ASN A 79 -5.89 0.13 15.76
C ASN A 79 -4.82 0.72 14.84
N GLU A 80 -3.90 1.53 15.36
CA GLU A 80 -2.78 2.06 14.58
C GLU A 80 -1.87 0.93 14.07
N CYS A 81 -1.55 -0.06 14.91
CA CYS A 81 -0.79 -1.26 14.49
C CYS A 81 -1.49 -2.02 13.36
N ARG A 82 -2.82 -2.18 13.43
CA ARG A 82 -3.61 -2.81 12.35
C ARG A 82 -3.60 -1.97 11.07
N GLY A 83 -3.68 -0.65 11.19
CA GLY A 83 -3.56 0.29 10.07
C GLY A 83 -2.21 0.16 9.36
N MET A 84 -1.11 0.17 10.12
CA MET A 84 0.24 -0.03 9.60
C MET A 84 0.40 -1.39 8.92
N ALA A 85 -0.15 -2.47 9.52
CA ALA A 85 -0.11 -3.80 8.93
C ALA A 85 -0.85 -3.87 7.59
N LYS A 86 -1.99 -3.19 7.46
CA LYS A 86 -2.73 -3.07 6.19
C LYS A 86 -1.90 -2.34 5.14
N LEU A 87 -1.32 -1.19 5.48
CA LEU A 87 -0.47 -0.41 4.57
C LEU A 87 0.72 -1.25 4.06
N LEU A 88 1.41 -1.96 4.96
CA LEU A 88 2.50 -2.86 4.59
C LEU A 88 2.04 -3.99 3.65
N ASN A 89 0.86 -4.56 3.89
CA ASN A 89 0.30 -5.59 3.03
C ASN A 89 -0.03 -5.04 1.63
N ASP A 90 -0.61 -3.84 1.55
CA ASP A 90 -0.90 -3.16 0.29
C ASP A 90 0.40 -2.90 -0.49
N MET A 91 1.47 -2.49 0.19
CA MET A 91 2.82 -2.33 -0.42
C MET A 91 3.38 -3.66 -0.94
N LEU A 92 3.22 -4.76 -0.19
CA LEU A 92 3.65 -6.10 -0.62
C LEU A 92 2.87 -6.58 -1.86
N ILE A 93 1.57 -6.28 -1.94
CA ILE A 93 0.74 -6.60 -3.11
C ILE A 93 1.24 -5.82 -4.33
N LEU A 94 1.49 -4.51 -4.20
CA LEU A 94 2.03 -3.69 -5.28
C LEU A 94 3.38 -4.22 -5.77
N ALA A 95 4.31 -4.51 -4.86
CA ALA A 95 5.62 -5.06 -5.21
C ALA A 95 5.54 -6.42 -5.93
N LYS A 96 4.54 -7.26 -5.59
CA LYS A 96 4.29 -8.54 -6.28
C LYS A 96 3.66 -8.35 -7.66
N SER A 97 2.78 -7.36 -7.81
CA SER A 97 2.14 -7.02 -9.09
C SER A 97 3.15 -6.61 -10.16
N ASP A 98 4.13 -5.79 -9.80
CA ASP A 98 5.19 -5.35 -10.73
C ASP A 98 6.07 -6.51 -11.23
N SER A 99 6.14 -7.61 -10.48
CA SER A 99 6.96 -8.77 -10.83
C SER A 99 6.25 -9.80 -11.74
N ASN A 100 5.03 -9.53 -12.20
CA ASN A 100 4.18 -10.46 -12.96
C ASN A 100 3.95 -11.82 -12.24
N LYS A 101 4.15 -11.85 -10.91
CA LYS A 101 4.02 -13.05 -10.06
C LYS A 101 2.62 -13.24 -9.47
N LEU A 102 1.68 -12.34 -9.77
CA LEU A 102 0.27 -12.55 -9.47
C LEU A 102 -0.28 -13.54 -10.50
N ALA A 103 -0.21 -14.82 -10.18
CA ALA A 103 -0.89 -15.87 -10.93
C ALA A 103 -2.41 -15.66 -10.76
N ILE A 104 -3.05 -15.07 -11.77
CA ILE A 104 -4.50 -14.94 -11.81
C ILE A 104 -5.06 -16.26 -12.32
N GLU A 105 -5.66 -17.04 -11.44
CA GLU A 105 -6.42 -18.22 -11.83
C GLU A 105 -7.74 -17.77 -12.47
N LYS A 106 -7.84 -17.94 -13.79
CA LYS A 106 -9.07 -17.68 -14.54
C LYS A 106 -9.90 -18.95 -14.58
N GLY A 107 -11.15 -18.86 -14.16
CA GLY A 107 -12.13 -19.95 -14.25
C GLY A 107 -13.54 -19.40 -14.41
N GLU A 108 -14.46 -20.23 -14.89
CA GLU A 108 -15.88 -19.90 -14.87
C GLU A 108 -16.40 -19.93 -13.43
N PHE A 109 -17.12 -18.89 -13.03
CA PHE A 109 -17.76 -18.82 -11.72
C PHE A 109 -19.14 -18.16 -11.82
N SER A 110 -20.03 -18.52 -10.91
CA SER A 110 -21.35 -17.87 -10.80
C SER A 110 -21.22 -16.56 -10.05
N LEU A 111 -21.41 -15.44 -10.76
CA LEU A 111 -21.43 -14.11 -10.14
C LEU A 111 -22.52 -14.01 -9.05
N LYS A 112 -23.69 -14.62 -9.28
CA LYS A 112 -24.78 -14.64 -8.30
C LYS A 112 -24.34 -15.32 -7.00
N LYS A 113 -23.70 -16.49 -7.09
CA LYS A 113 -23.23 -17.25 -5.92
C LYS A 113 -22.17 -16.47 -5.15
N LEU A 114 -21.19 -15.89 -5.84
CA LEU A 114 -20.15 -15.06 -5.24
C LEU A 114 -20.76 -13.86 -4.48
N LEU A 115 -21.72 -13.17 -5.11
CA LEU A 115 -22.39 -12.03 -4.48
C LEU A 115 -23.19 -12.46 -3.24
N THR A 116 -23.90 -13.59 -3.29
CA THR A 116 -24.60 -14.13 -2.12
C THR A 116 -23.64 -14.47 -0.99
N GLU A 117 -22.52 -15.15 -1.27
CA GLU A 117 -21.49 -15.48 -0.27
C GLU A 117 -20.89 -14.22 0.37
N ILE A 118 -20.62 -13.18 -0.43
CA ILE A 118 -20.15 -11.90 0.10
C ILE A 118 -21.22 -11.30 1.02
N VAL A 119 -22.46 -11.17 0.55
CA VAL A 119 -23.55 -10.57 1.35
C VAL A 119 -23.74 -11.33 2.67
N ASP A 120 -23.72 -12.66 2.64
CA ASP A 120 -23.85 -13.50 3.82
C ASP A 120 -22.68 -13.31 4.79
N SER A 121 -21.45 -13.24 4.28
CA SER A 121 -20.24 -12.99 5.10
C SER A 121 -20.29 -11.64 5.83
N TYR A 122 -20.94 -10.62 5.26
CA TYR A 122 -21.09 -9.32 5.91
C TYR A 122 -22.38 -9.23 6.76
N SER A 123 -23.36 -10.12 6.53
CA SER A 123 -24.64 -10.11 7.26
C SER A 123 -24.47 -10.29 8.78
N GLU A 124 -23.51 -11.10 9.22
CA GLU A 124 -23.22 -11.31 10.65
C GLU A 124 -22.59 -10.08 11.30
N ILE A 125 -21.74 -9.35 10.57
CA ILE A 125 -21.17 -8.08 11.03
C ILE A 125 -22.28 -7.03 11.15
N VAL A 126 -23.17 -6.96 10.16
CA VAL A 126 -24.31 -6.04 10.16
C VAL A 126 -25.26 -6.32 11.34
N LYS A 127 -25.56 -7.59 11.63
CA LYS A 127 -26.37 -7.98 12.80
C LYS A 127 -25.72 -7.58 14.12
N GLN A 128 -24.41 -7.76 14.27
CA GLN A 128 -23.68 -7.32 15.47
C GLN A 128 -23.72 -5.81 15.67
N VAL A 129 -23.55 -5.03 14.59
CA VAL A 129 -23.59 -3.57 14.65
C VAL A 129 -25.00 -3.09 15.01
N ILE A 130 -26.04 -3.59 14.34
CA ILE A 130 -27.44 -3.20 14.61
C ILE A 130 -27.88 -3.66 16.02
N GLY A 131 -27.49 -4.86 16.45
CA GLY A 131 -27.78 -5.37 17.79
C GLY A 131 -27.15 -4.53 18.91
N LYS A 132 -26.02 -3.85 18.65
CA LYS A 132 -25.40 -2.92 19.59
C LYS A 132 -26.19 -1.60 19.70
N TYR A 133 -26.77 -1.12 18.60
CA TYR A 133 -27.61 0.08 18.58
C TYR A 133 -28.95 -0.12 19.33
N ASN A 134 -29.59 -1.28 19.17
CA ASN A 134 -30.85 -1.60 19.88
C ASN A 134 -30.69 -1.84 21.39
N LYS A 135 -29.46 -1.89 21.91
CA LYS A 135 -29.18 -2.06 23.34
C LYS A 135 -28.88 -0.74 24.07
N ILE A 136 -28.81 0.36 23.31
CA ILE A 136 -28.45 1.71 23.78
C ILE A 136 -29.69 2.64 23.84
N ILE A 137 -30.83 2.19 23.31
CA ILE A 137 -32.16 2.81 23.47
C ILE A 137 -32.93 1.97 24.49
#